data_AF-A0A6J8EJQ5-F1
#
_entry.id   AF-A0A6J8EJQ5-F1
#
_cell.length_a   1.000
_cell.length_b   1.000
_cell.length_c   1.000
_cell.angle_alpha   90.00
_cell.angle_beta   90.00
_cell.angle_gamma   90.00
#
_symmetry.space_group_name_H-M   'P 1'
#
loop_
_entity.id
_entity.type
_entity.pdbx_description
1 polymer ?
#
loop_
_entity_poly.entity_id
_entity_poly.type
_entity_poly.pdbx_seq_one_letter_code
_entity_poly.pdbx_strand_id
1 'polypeptide(L)'
;MLVVLFCLKDLLTSYITSSKEKPNFMLTSILQLFENEVITAIIQSIGIIYIKITAPYFSLASQNKPALEMATTYNTLVDELEKIVKNPALLLDTEYIMFPGHPSEISTFNMAVLKPLVAYSTVIECLGQMALSILSKCRKFFTNYLPGGKYHNPSLKTINESSTCPSNNISLERMMGQLDRQKTISPNISLTTINAKLMLKNNKTMAWLGEKNEEDKSIIMAQARKDAEILKEKIYCR
;
A
#
# COMPACT_ATOMS: atom_id res chain seq x y z
N MET A 1 -13.22 -3.87 3.53
CA MET A 1 -14.60 -4.09 3.02
C MET A 1 -15.02 -5.56 3.08
N LEU A 2 -14.33 -6.49 2.42
CA LEU A 2 -14.65 -7.94 2.48
C LEU A 2 -14.65 -8.53 3.90
N VAL A 3 -13.63 -8.19 4.71
CA VAL A 3 -13.53 -8.63 6.11
C VAL A 3 -14.68 -8.07 6.96
N VAL A 4 -15.14 -6.85 6.66
CA VAL A 4 -16.27 -6.20 7.35
C VAL A 4 -17.57 -6.95 7.07
N LEU A 5 -17.78 -7.37 5.83
CA LEU A 5 -18.97 -8.15 5.44
C LEU A 5 -19.02 -9.49 6.19
N PHE A 6 -17.89 -10.12 6.44
CA PHE A 6 -17.84 -11.40 7.15
C PHE A 6 -17.98 -11.28 8.67
N CYS A 7 -17.46 -10.20 9.29
CA CYS A 7 -17.79 -9.91 10.69
C CYS A 7 -19.28 -9.63 10.90
N LEU A 8 -19.98 -9.20 9.85
CA LEU A 8 -21.43 -8.98 9.84
C LEU A 8 -22.19 -10.19 9.26
N LYS A 9 -21.55 -11.35 9.06
CA LYS A 9 -22.17 -12.54 8.44
C LYS A 9 -23.50 -12.89 9.09
N ASP A 10 -23.56 -12.96 10.41
CA ASP A 10 -24.79 -13.37 11.12
C ASP A 10 -25.89 -12.30 10.97
N LEU A 11 -25.51 -11.02 11.06
CA LEU A 11 -26.43 -9.90 10.88
C LEU A 11 -26.97 -9.85 9.44
N LEU A 12 -26.11 -10.01 8.43
CA LEU A 12 -26.47 -10.00 7.02
C LEU A 12 -27.31 -11.23 6.65
N THR A 13 -26.94 -12.41 7.15
CA THR A 13 -27.75 -13.62 6.97
C THR A 13 -29.13 -13.44 7.59
N SER A 14 -29.20 -12.92 8.82
CA SER A 14 -30.48 -12.63 9.49
C SER A 14 -31.29 -11.59 8.74
N TYR A 15 -30.67 -10.53 8.22
CA TYR A 15 -31.35 -9.48 7.46
C TYR A 15 -31.91 -10.00 6.13
N ILE A 16 -31.11 -10.76 5.37
CA ILE A 16 -31.52 -11.30 4.06
C ILE A 16 -32.61 -12.37 4.23
N THR A 17 -32.54 -13.19 5.29
CA THR A 17 -33.53 -14.24 5.56
C THR A 17 -34.83 -13.70 6.17
N SER A 18 -34.78 -12.57 6.89
CA SER A 18 -35.97 -11.90 7.46
C SER A 18 -36.65 -10.91 6.50
N SER A 19 -36.01 -10.61 5.36
CA SER A 19 -36.61 -9.83 4.27
C SER A 19 -37.88 -10.51 3.76
N LYS A 20 -38.97 -9.74 3.62
CA LYS A 20 -40.22 -10.20 2.98
C LYS A 20 -40.06 -10.45 1.47
N GLU A 21 -39.04 -9.85 0.87
CA GLU A 21 -38.75 -10.00 -0.56
C GLU A 21 -37.82 -11.19 -0.79
N LYS A 22 -38.08 -11.95 -1.86
CA LYS A 22 -37.19 -13.04 -2.28
C LYS A 22 -35.81 -12.46 -2.62
N PRO A 23 -34.71 -13.03 -2.08
CA PRO A 23 -33.37 -12.57 -2.40
C PRO A 23 -33.11 -12.68 -3.90
N ASN A 24 -32.56 -11.62 -4.49
CA ASN A 24 -32.13 -11.62 -5.88
C ASN A 24 -30.90 -12.55 -6.06
N PHE A 25 -30.54 -12.83 -7.31
CA PHE A 25 -29.41 -13.72 -7.65
C PHE A 25 -28.11 -13.37 -6.91
N MET A 26 -27.81 -12.07 -6.75
CA MET A 26 -26.60 -11.61 -6.08
C MET A 26 -26.62 -11.91 -4.58
N LEU A 27 -27.74 -11.65 -3.90
CA LEU A 27 -27.90 -11.95 -2.47
C LEU A 27 -27.85 -13.45 -2.20
N THR A 28 -28.48 -14.26 -3.06
CA THR A 28 -28.40 -15.73 -2.98
C THR A 28 -26.95 -16.22 -3.14
N SER A 29 -26.21 -15.64 -4.08
CA SER A 29 -24.79 -15.96 -4.28
C SER A 29 -23.95 -15.61 -3.05
N ILE A 30 -24.22 -14.46 -2.40
CA ILE A 30 -23.52 -14.05 -1.18
C ILE A 30 -23.82 -15.01 -0.01
N LEU A 31 -25.07 -15.43 0.16
CA LEU A 31 -25.43 -16.42 1.19
C LEU A 31 -24.72 -17.75 0.96
N GLN A 32 -24.69 -18.25 -0.28
CA GLN A 32 -23.95 -19.46 -0.62
C GLN A 32 -22.44 -19.34 -0.34
N LEU A 33 -21.86 -18.15 -0.53
CA LEU A 33 -20.46 -17.90 -0.18
C LEU A 33 -20.24 -17.91 1.34
N PHE A 34 -21.20 -17.46 2.14
CA PHE A 34 -21.13 -17.51 3.61
C PHE A 34 -21.28 -18.92 4.18
N GLU A 35 -21.96 -19.83 3.48
CA GLU A 35 -22.08 -21.25 3.85
C GLU A 35 -20.78 -22.02 3.58
N ASN A 36 -19.93 -21.53 2.68
CA ASN A 36 -18.66 -22.18 2.38
C ASN A 36 -17.61 -21.86 3.45
N GLU A 37 -17.28 -22.87 4.26
CA GLU A 37 -16.31 -22.76 5.35
C GLU A 37 -14.90 -22.40 4.87
N VAL A 38 -14.48 -22.91 3.72
CA VAL A 38 -13.15 -22.63 3.14
C VAL A 38 -13.05 -21.17 2.71
N ILE A 39 -14.09 -20.65 2.03
CA ILE A 39 -14.13 -19.23 1.62
C ILE A 39 -14.14 -18.33 2.85
N THR A 40 -14.90 -18.70 3.88
CA THR A 40 -14.93 -17.99 5.16
C THR A 40 -13.55 -17.98 5.82
N ALA A 41 -12.85 -19.12 5.85
CA ALA A 41 -11.48 -19.24 6.38
C ALA A 41 -10.49 -18.36 5.62
N ILE A 42 -10.57 -18.33 4.29
CA ILE A 42 -9.71 -17.51 3.44
C ILE A 42 -9.94 -16.03 3.74
N ILE A 43 -11.19 -15.58 3.82
CA ILE A 43 -11.50 -14.16 4.03
C ILE A 43 -11.13 -13.72 5.44
N GLN A 44 -11.35 -14.57 6.44
CA GLN A 44 -10.85 -14.35 7.79
C GLN A 44 -9.31 -14.23 7.81
N SER A 45 -8.62 -15.15 7.13
CA SER A 45 -7.15 -15.13 7.03
C SER A 45 -6.63 -13.85 6.38
N ILE A 46 -7.28 -13.36 5.32
CA ILE A 46 -6.97 -12.06 4.70
C ILE A 46 -7.12 -10.91 5.72
N GLY A 47 -8.17 -10.94 6.53
CA GLY A 47 -8.39 -9.93 7.57
C GLY A 47 -7.31 -9.95 8.65
N ILE A 48 -6.93 -11.13 9.11
CA ILE A 48 -5.86 -11.31 10.10
C ILE A 48 -4.52 -10.81 9.55
N ILE A 49 -4.18 -11.20 8.31
CA ILE A 49 -2.97 -10.72 7.62
C ILE A 49 -2.97 -9.20 7.50
N TYR A 50 -4.10 -8.60 7.13
CA TYR A 50 -4.23 -7.14 7.05
C TYR A 50 -3.96 -6.47 8.40
N ILE A 51 -4.59 -6.97 9.48
CA ILE A 51 -4.48 -6.39 10.82
C ILE A 51 -3.06 -6.55 11.38
N LYS A 52 -2.46 -7.74 11.25
CA LYS A 52 -1.21 -8.09 11.92
C LYS A 52 0.05 -7.75 11.11
N ILE A 53 -0.05 -7.75 9.79
CA ILE A 53 1.11 -7.61 8.90
C ILE A 53 0.99 -6.35 8.05
N THR A 54 -0.03 -6.29 7.19
CA THR A 54 -0.07 -5.33 6.08
C THR A 54 -0.30 -3.91 6.57
N ALA A 55 -1.29 -3.68 7.44
CA ALA A 55 -1.59 -2.35 7.96
C ALA A 55 -0.46 -1.79 8.85
N PRO A 56 0.12 -2.55 9.80
CA PRO A 56 1.28 -2.09 10.56
C PRO A 56 2.49 -1.76 9.68
N TYR A 57 2.78 -2.60 8.69
CA TYR A 57 3.85 -2.35 7.72
C TYR A 57 3.62 -1.06 6.93
N PHE A 58 2.41 -0.84 6.38
CA PHE A 58 2.13 0.38 5.62
C PHE A 58 2.12 1.63 6.51
N SER A 59 1.69 1.50 7.76
CA SER A 59 1.82 2.59 8.75
C SER A 59 3.28 2.99 8.90
N LEU A 60 4.19 2.03 9.09
CA LEU A 60 5.65 2.27 9.13
C LEU A 60 6.16 2.89 7.83
N ALA A 61 5.82 2.31 6.68
CA ALA A 61 6.27 2.78 5.38
C ALA A 61 5.75 4.18 5.01
N SER A 62 4.65 4.62 5.62
CA SER A 62 4.03 5.93 5.39
C SER A 62 4.71 7.07 6.16
N GLN A 63 5.61 6.79 7.11
CA GLN A 63 6.31 7.80 7.91
C GLN A 63 7.38 8.60 7.13
N ASN A 64 7.37 8.56 5.79
CA ASN A 64 8.28 9.30 4.90
C ASN A 64 9.78 9.13 5.19
N LYS A 65 10.19 7.97 5.72
CA LYS A 65 11.61 7.64 5.82
C LYS A 65 12.17 7.34 4.43
N PRO A 66 13.43 7.65 4.11
CA PRO A 66 14.07 7.18 2.88
C PRO A 66 14.01 5.66 2.77
N ALA A 67 13.88 5.12 1.56
CA ALA A 67 13.80 3.67 1.33
C ALA A 67 15.00 2.89 1.92
N LEU A 68 16.18 3.50 1.97
CA LEU A 68 17.38 2.90 2.58
C LEU A 68 17.28 2.75 4.11
N GLU A 69 16.54 3.63 4.77
CA GLU A 69 16.31 3.55 6.23
C GLU A 69 15.25 2.50 6.60
N MET A 70 14.51 1.98 5.63
CA MET A 70 13.52 0.91 5.82
C MET A 70 14.15 -0.49 5.86
N ALA A 71 15.46 -0.63 5.64
CA ALA A 71 16.15 -1.93 5.62
C ALA A 71 15.91 -2.74 6.91
N THR A 72 15.92 -2.10 8.07
CA THR A 72 15.63 -2.74 9.37
C THR A 72 14.19 -3.25 9.44
N THR A 73 13.23 -2.48 8.92
CA THR A 73 11.83 -2.88 8.81
C THR A 73 11.65 -4.08 7.86
N TYR A 74 12.37 -4.10 6.73
CA TYR A 74 12.31 -5.22 5.79
C TYR A 74 12.90 -6.50 6.38
N ASN A 75 14.02 -6.40 7.10
CA ASN A 75 14.60 -7.55 7.82
C ASN A 75 13.63 -8.07 8.88
N THR A 76 13.08 -7.19 9.71
CA THR A 76 12.08 -7.57 10.73
C THR A 76 10.88 -8.27 10.10
N LEU A 77 10.34 -7.73 9.00
CA LEU A 77 9.22 -8.35 8.28
C LEU A 77 9.56 -9.76 7.78
N VAL A 78 10.74 -9.95 7.20
CA VAL A 78 11.18 -11.27 6.70
C VAL A 78 11.39 -12.25 7.87
N ASP A 79 12.09 -11.84 8.92
CA ASP A 79 12.39 -12.67 10.09
C ASP A 79 11.11 -13.11 10.81
N GLU A 80 10.15 -12.20 11.00
CA GLU A 80 8.86 -12.54 11.61
C GLU A 80 8.02 -13.43 10.69
N LEU A 81 8.00 -13.19 9.38
CA LEU A 81 7.32 -14.08 8.43
C LEU A 81 7.90 -15.50 8.45
N GLU A 82 9.21 -15.66 8.62
CA GLU A 82 9.82 -16.99 8.78
C GLU A 82 9.34 -17.72 10.04
N LYS A 83 9.12 -17.00 11.15
CA LYS A 83 8.54 -17.57 12.38
C LYS A 83 7.07 -17.94 12.16
N ILE A 84 6.30 -17.06 11.52
CA ILE A 84 4.88 -17.29 11.21
C ILE A 84 4.69 -18.47 10.27
N VAL A 85 5.54 -18.64 9.26
CA VAL A 85 5.46 -19.81 8.35
C VAL A 85 5.65 -21.12 9.12
N LYS A 86 6.52 -21.14 10.14
CA LYS A 86 6.71 -22.32 11.01
C LYS A 86 5.57 -22.51 12.01
N ASN A 87 4.97 -21.42 12.47
CA ASN A 87 3.87 -21.44 13.43
C ASN A 87 2.81 -20.36 13.10
N PRO A 88 1.86 -20.62 12.18
CA PRO A 88 0.88 -19.62 11.75
C PRO A 88 -0.09 -19.22 12.87
N ALA A 89 -0.21 -20.03 13.93
CA ALA A 89 -1.07 -19.74 15.08
C ALA A 89 -0.67 -18.47 15.83
N LEU A 90 0.59 -18.02 15.70
CA LEU A 90 1.06 -16.75 16.25
C LEU A 90 0.22 -15.55 15.79
N LEU A 91 -0.33 -15.60 14.57
CA LEU A 91 -1.15 -14.50 14.05
C LEU A 91 -2.53 -14.38 14.73
N LEU A 92 -2.98 -15.43 15.40
CA LEU A 92 -4.24 -15.45 16.16
C LEU A 92 -4.05 -14.96 17.59
N ASP A 93 -2.81 -14.92 18.08
CA ASP A 93 -2.49 -14.37 19.39
C ASP A 93 -2.69 -12.84 19.38
N THR A 94 -3.52 -12.35 20.29
CA THR A 94 -3.78 -10.91 20.45
C THR A 94 -2.54 -10.15 20.89
N GLU A 95 -1.67 -10.77 21.67
CA GLU A 95 -0.45 -10.16 22.22
C GLU A 95 0.73 -10.19 21.24
N TYR A 96 0.65 -11.02 20.20
CA TYR A 96 1.69 -11.08 19.20
C TYR A 96 1.77 -9.79 18.39
N ILE A 97 2.95 -9.14 18.45
CA ILE A 97 3.28 -7.88 17.79
C ILE A 97 4.41 -8.14 16.79
N MET A 98 4.12 -7.92 15.51
CA MET A 98 5.09 -8.14 14.43
C MET A 98 6.18 -7.05 14.38
N PHE A 99 5.84 -5.81 14.71
CA PHE A 99 6.77 -4.68 14.65
C PHE A 99 6.89 -4.03 16.03
N PRO A 100 7.99 -4.27 16.77
CA PRO A 100 8.20 -3.72 18.10
C PRO A 100 8.11 -2.19 18.10
N GLY A 101 7.41 -1.63 19.10
CA GLY A 101 7.26 -0.19 19.27
C GLY A 101 6.17 0.46 18.39
N HIS A 102 5.51 -0.30 17.51
CA HIS A 102 4.33 0.15 16.76
C HIS A 102 3.15 -0.77 17.03
N PRO A 103 2.50 -0.61 18.20
CA PRO A 103 1.30 -1.37 18.51
C PRO A 103 0.26 -1.10 17.42
N SER A 104 -0.30 -2.17 16.87
CA SER A 104 -1.47 -2.03 16.01
C SER A 104 -2.59 -1.44 16.88
N GLU A 105 -3.27 -0.39 16.42
CA GLU A 105 -4.48 0.07 17.11
C GLU A 105 -5.52 -1.07 17.01
N ILE A 106 -5.64 -1.87 18.07
CA ILE A 106 -6.62 -2.95 18.13
C ILE A 106 -7.98 -2.32 18.44
N SER A 107 -8.75 -2.04 17.39
CA SER A 107 -10.16 -1.68 17.53
C SER A 107 -11.00 -2.91 17.94
N THR A 108 -12.20 -2.69 18.47
CA THR A 108 -13.19 -3.75 18.73
C THR A 108 -13.47 -4.62 17.50
N PHE A 109 -13.37 -4.02 16.31
CA PHE A 109 -13.47 -4.71 15.03
C PHE A 109 -12.32 -5.70 14.81
N ASN A 110 -11.09 -5.32 15.16
CA ASN A 110 -9.92 -6.19 15.01
C ASN A 110 -10.03 -7.44 15.92
N MET A 111 -10.64 -7.31 17.10
CA MET A 111 -10.88 -8.43 18.01
C MET A 111 -11.91 -9.43 17.46
N ALA A 112 -12.92 -8.96 16.72
CA ALA A 112 -13.92 -9.84 16.10
C ALA A 112 -13.31 -10.71 14.98
N VAL A 113 -12.35 -10.16 14.22
CA VAL A 113 -11.64 -10.88 13.14
C VAL A 113 -10.70 -11.97 13.67
N LEU A 114 -10.14 -11.79 14.87
CA LEU A 114 -9.22 -12.74 15.50
C LEU A 114 -9.92 -13.98 16.09
N LYS A 115 -11.23 -13.93 16.31
CA LYS A 115 -12.01 -15.09 16.76
C LYS A 115 -12.32 -16.01 15.57
N PRO A 116 -11.89 -17.28 15.56
CA PRO A 116 -12.17 -18.21 14.46
C PRO A 116 -13.68 -18.31 14.18
N LEU A 117 -14.09 -18.01 12.95
CA LEU A 117 -15.49 -18.10 12.49
C LEU A 117 -15.82 -19.50 11.95
N VAL A 118 -14.79 -20.30 11.70
CA VAL A 118 -14.84 -21.66 11.15
C VAL A 118 -13.77 -22.51 11.82
N ALA A 119 -13.63 -23.77 11.36
CA ALA A 119 -12.62 -24.70 11.86
C ALA A 119 -11.23 -24.04 11.96
N TYR A 120 -10.68 -24.08 13.18
CA TYR A 120 -9.39 -23.47 13.51
C TYR A 120 -8.26 -23.98 12.59
N SER A 121 -8.26 -25.28 12.29
CA SER A 121 -7.28 -25.92 11.40
C SER A 121 -7.26 -25.30 9.99
N THR A 122 -8.43 -25.05 9.40
CA THR A 122 -8.54 -24.47 8.05
C THR A 122 -8.02 -23.03 8.02
N VAL A 123 -8.29 -22.25 9.07
CA VAL A 123 -7.76 -20.87 9.20
C VAL A 123 -6.24 -20.90 9.30
N ILE A 124 -5.68 -21.78 10.15
CA ILE A 124 -4.23 -21.93 10.31
C ILE A 124 -3.55 -22.32 8.99
N GLU A 125 -4.13 -23.25 8.24
CA GLU A 125 -3.59 -23.66 6.94
C GLU A 125 -3.58 -22.49 5.93
N CYS A 126 -4.70 -21.76 5.85
CA CYS A 126 -4.80 -20.57 5.00
C CYS A 126 -3.77 -19.50 5.38
N LEU A 127 -3.61 -19.22 6.67
CA LEU A 127 -2.62 -18.28 7.19
C LEU A 127 -1.19 -18.69 6.83
N GLY A 128 -0.86 -19.98 6.98
CA GLY A 128 0.46 -20.52 6.63
C GLY A 128 0.78 -20.33 5.15
N GLN A 129 -0.15 -20.67 4.26
CA GLN A 129 0.02 -20.50 2.81
C GLN A 129 0.14 -19.03 2.39
N MET A 130 -0.66 -18.15 3.01
CA MET A 130 -0.58 -16.71 2.77
C MET A 130 0.75 -16.14 3.27
N ALA A 131 1.18 -16.47 4.48
CA ALA A 131 2.45 -16.03 5.04
C ALA A 131 3.64 -16.49 4.19
N LEU A 132 3.63 -17.74 3.71
CA LEU A 132 4.66 -18.27 2.81
C LEU A 132 4.71 -17.50 1.49
N SER A 133 3.54 -17.20 0.91
CA SER A 133 3.43 -16.43 -0.33
C SER A 133 3.93 -15.00 -0.16
N ILE A 134 3.62 -14.36 0.97
CA ILE A 134 4.11 -13.03 1.31
C ILE A 134 5.62 -13.06 1.51
N LEU A 135 6.15 -14.02 2.28
CA LEU A 135 7.60 -14.18 2.50
C LEU A 135 8.38 -14.32 1.20
N SER A 136 7.89 -15.16 0.28
CA SER A 136 8.49 -15.34 -1.05
C SER A 136 8.56 -14.02 -1.83
N LYS A 137 7.47 -13.23 -1.82
CA LYS A 137 7.44 -11.90 -2.45
C LYS A 137 8.36 -10.91 -1.74
N CYS A 138 8.35 -10.86 -0.41
CA CYS A 138 9.21 -9.96 0.37
C CYS A 138 10.69 -10.22 0.08
N ARG A 139 11.12 -11.49 0.09
CA ARG A 139 12.50 -11.85 -0.28
C ARG A 139 12.87 -11.37 -1.66
N LYS A 140 11.97 -11.52 -2.65
CA LYS A 140 12.21 -11.06 -4.04
C LYS A 140 12.22 -9.53 -4.17
N PHE A 141 11.31 -8.82 -3.52
CA PHE A 141 11.20 -7.37 -3.65
C PHE A 141 12.28 -6.64 -2.83
N PHE A 142 12.68 -7.22 -1.70
CA PHE A 142 13.65 -6.61 -0.79
C PHE A 142 15.06 -7.19 -0.93
N THR A 143 15.33 -8.04 -1.93
CA THR A 143 16.65 -8.68 -2.15
C THR A 143 17.83 -7.73 -1.99
N ASN A 144 17.71 -6.50 -2.51
CA ASN A 144 18.78 -5.52 -2.44
C ASN A 144 18.98 -4.90 -1.04
N TYR A 145 17.99 -4.98 -0.16
CA TYR A 145 18.01 -4.39 1.19
C TYR A 145 18.24 -5.44 2.29
N LEU A 146 17.96 -6.71 2.01
CA LEU A 146 18.21 -7.85 2.90
C LEU A 146 19.71 -8.21 2.96
N PRO A 147 20.16 -9.02 3.94
CA PRO A 147 21.57 -9.43 4.06
C PRO A 147 22.13 -9.99 2.74
N GLY A 148 23.30 -9.49 2.33
CA GLY A 148 23.92 -9.82 1.04
C GLY A 148 23.44 -8.96 -0.14
N GLY A 149 22.44 -8.10 0.05
CA GLY A 149 21.96 -7.16 -0.94
C GLY A 149 22.84 -5.90 -1.09
N LYS A 150 22.78 -5.26 -2.27
CA LYS A 150 23.57 -4.07 -2.63
C LYS A 150 23.39 -2.88 -1.67
N TYR A 151 22.22 -2.76 -1.06
CA TYR A 151 21.77 -1.67 -0.21
C TYR A 151 21.52 -2.11 1.24
N HIS A 152 22.05 -3.27 1.64
CA HIS A 152 21.91 -3.75 3.02
C HIS A 152 22.67 -2.85 4.02
N ASN A 153 23.86 -2.40 3.64
CA ASN A 153 24.71 -1.47 4.39
C ASN A 153 25.13 -0.30 3.49
N PRO A 154 24.23 0.64 3.18
CA PRO A 154 24.53 1.75 2.29
C PRO A 154 25.53 2.70 2.96
N SER A 155 26.43 3.29 2.16
CA SER A 155 27.34 4.32 2.66
C SER A 155 26.56 5.58 3.08
N LEU A 156 27.10 6.36 4.02
CA LEU A 156 26.52 7.65 4.43
C LEU A 156 26.27 8.58 3.24
N LYS A 157 27.16 8.54 2.23
CA LYS A 157 27.00 9.28 0.99
C LYS A 157 25.73 8.87 0.23
N THR A 158 25.51 7.56 0.09
CA THR A 158 24.32 7.01 -0.59
C THR A 158 23.03 7.33 0.16
N ILE A 159 23.05 7.28 1.49
CA ILE A 159 21.91 7.68 2.33
C ILE A 159 21.56 9.15 2.07
N ASN A 160 22.56 10.04 2.14
CA ASN A 160 22.37 11.47 1.92
C ASN A 160 21.85 11.77 0.51
N GLU A 161 22.40 11.13 -0.53
CA GLU A 161 21.95 11.28 -1.92
C GLU A 161 20.50 10.79 -2.12
N SER A 162 20.07 9.77 -1.36
CA SER A 162 18.73 9.20 -1.45
C SER A 162 17.69 9.83 -0.50
N SER A 163 18.10 10.78 0.35
CA SER A 163 17.26 11.36 1.41
C SER A 163 15.99 12.03 0.89
N THR A 164 15.99 12.46 -0.38
CA THR A 164 14.85 13.08 -1.05
C THR A 164 13.94 12.07 -1.75
N CYS A 165 14.34 10.80 -1.81
CA CYS A 165 13.57 9.73 -2.44
C CYS A 165 12.54 9.17 -1.44
N PRO A 166 11.24 9.20 -1.76
CA PRO A 166 10.22 8.64 -0.88
C PRO A 166 10.39 7.11 -0.72
N SER A 167 10.07 6.58 0.46
CA SER A 167 10.05 5.13 0.76
C SER A 167 9.10 4.31 -0.11
N ASN A 168 8.09 4.96 -0.68
CA ASN A 168 7.02 4.30 -1.40
C ASN A 168 6.73 4.99 -2.73
N ASN A 169 6.16 4.22 -3.65
CA ASN A 169 5.74 4.64 -4.98
C ASN A 169 4.38 5.36 -4.98
N ILE A 170 3.80 5.68 -3.81
CA ILE A 170 2.47 6.31 -3.71
C ILE A 170 2.46 7.67 -4.43
N SER A 171 3.58 8.39 -4.39
CA SER A 171 3.74 9.65 -5.13
C SER A 171 3.57 9.46 -6.64
N LEU A 172 4.15 8.38 -7.20
CA LEU A 172 4.04 8.02 -8.61
C LEU A 172 2.61 7.58 -8.95
N GLU A 173 2.01 6.69 -8.15
CA GLU A 173 0.63 6.22 -8.36
C GLU A 173 -0.36 7.38 -8.32
N ARG A 174 -0.20 8.29 -7.36
CA ARG A 174 -1.00 9.51 -7.27
C ARG A 174 -0.83 10.39 -8.50
N MET A 175 0.41 10.55 -8.99
CA MET A 175 0.69 11.36 -10.18
C MET A 175 0.07 10.73 -11.44
N MET A 176 0.15 9.41 -11.58
CA MET A 176 -0.50 8.67 -12.67
C MET A 176 -2.02 8.78 -12.60
N GLY A 177 -2.62 8.62 -11.42
CA GLY A 177 -4.07 8.81 -11.26
C GLY A 177 -4.53 10.24 -11.54
N GLN A 178 -3.73 11.24 -11.18
CA GLN A 178 -3.99 12.64 -11.55
C GLN A 178 -3.91 12.86 -13.06
N LEU A 179 -2.90 12.26 -13.71
CA LEU A 179 -2.72 12.34 -15.16
C LEU A 179 -3.89 11.69 -15.90
N ASP A 180 -4.27 10.48 -15.50
CA ASP A 180 -5.37 9.72 -16.09
C ASP A 180 -6.68 10.51 -15.99
N ARG A 181 -7.02 10.98 -14.78
CA ARG A 181 -8.19 11.84 -14.55
C ARG A 181 -8.20 13.09 -15.45
N GLN A 182 -7.06 13.78 -15.58
CA GLN A 182 -6.97 14.98 -16.43
C GLN A 182 -7.16 14.63 -17.91
N LYS A 183 -6.65 13.48 -18.35
CA LYS A 183 -6.84 13.00 -19.71
C LYS A 183 -8.29 12.62 -19.99
N THR A 184 -8.99 12.02 -19.01
CA THR A 184 -10.43 11.73 -19.13
C THR A 184 -11.28 12.99 -19.23
N ILE A 185 -11.01 14.00 -18.39
CA ILE A 185 -11.79 15.25 -18.36
C ILE A 185 -11.48 16.16 -19.56
N SER A 186 -10.25 16.09 -20.07
CA SER A 186 -9.80 16.93 -21.18
C SER A 186 -9.08 16.09 -22.23
N PRO A 187 -9.79 15.27 -23.02
CA PRO A 187 -9.17 14.31 -23.95
C PRO A 187 -8.28 14.97 -25.01
N ASN A 188 -8.58 16.22 -25.40
CA ASN A 188 -7.83 16.97 -26.41
C ASN A 188 -6.60 17.70 -25.85
N ILE A 189 -6.39 17.71 -24.53
CA ILE A 189 -5.19 18.32 -23.96
C ILE A 189 -3.97 17.43 -24.25
N SER A 190 -2.83 18.05 -24.54
CA SER A 190 -1.58 17.33 -24.72
C SER A 190 -1.06 16.79 -23.39
N LEU A 191 -0.40 15.62 -23.44
CA LEU A 191 0.22 14.99 -22.28
C LEU A 191 1.25 15.93 -21.62
N THR A 192 2.01 16.65 -22.44
CA THR A 192 2.99 17.64 -21.99
C THR A 192 2.36 18.74 -21.13
N THR A 193 1.20 19.25 -21.53
CA THR A 193 0.50 20.29 -20.76
C THR A 193 -0.06 19.74 -19.45
N ILE A 194 -0.57 18.50 -19.43
CA ILE A 194 -0.99 17.84 -18.17
C ILE A 194 0.21 17.70 -17.23
N ASN A 195 1.32 17.15 -17.73
CA ASN A 195 2.53 16.94 -16.95
C ASN A 195 3.07 18.25 -16.38
N ALA A 196 3.14 19.31 -17.19
CA ALA A 196 3.56 20.63 -16.74
C ALA A 196 2.67 21.16 -15.61
N LYS A 197 1.34 21.05 -15.74
CA LYS A 197 0.39 21.44 -14.69
C LYS A 197 0.59 20.64 -13.40
N LEU A 198 0.75 19.32 -13.51
CA LEU A 198 0.94 18.44 -12.35
C LEU A 198 2.27 18.73 -11.64
N MET A 199 3.36 18.93 -12.39
CA MET A 199 4.67 19.27 -11.83
C MET A 199 4.64 20.63 -11.13
N LEU A 200 4.07 21.64 -11.77
CA LEU A 200 3.95 22.98 -11.21
C LEU A 200 3.14 22.99 -9.90
N LYS A 201 2.07 22.17 -9.84
CA LYS A 201 1.25 22.00 -8.63
C LYS A 201 1.97 21.20 -7.54
N ASN A 202 2.49 20.02 -7.86
CA ASN A 202 3.03 19.07 -6.87
C ASN A 202 4.36 19.55 -6.28
N ASN A 203 5.18 20.26 -7.07
CA ASN A 203 6.43 20.86 -6.59
C ASN A 203 6.24 22.24 -5.93
N LYS A 204 4.99 22.70 -5.80
CA LYS A 204 4.65 24.05 -5.28
C LYS A 204 5.44 25.15 -5.99
N THR A 205 5.71 24.99 -7.28
CA THR A 205 6.62 25.86 -8.05
C THR A 205 6.20 27.32 -8.00
N MET A 206 4.89 27.61 -8.02
CA MET A 206 4.39 28.98 -7.91
C MET A 206 4.64 29.61 -6.53
N ALA A 207 4.54 28.83 -5.45
CA ALA A 207 4.83 29.31 -4.11
C ALA A 207 6.33 29.57 -3.94
N TRP A 208 7.18 28.62 -4.37
CA TRP A 208 8.63 28.78 -4.40
C TRP A 208 9.08 29.98 -5.24
N LEU A 209 8.45 30.18 -6.41
CA LEU A 209 8.74 31.34 -7.25
C LEU A 209 8.30 32.64 -6.56
N GLY A 210 7.19 32.62 -5.82
CA GLY A 210 6.70 33.76 -5.05
C GLY A 210 7.66 34.24 -3.95
N GLU A 211 8.50 33.34 -3.41
CA GLU A 211 9.52 33.64 -2.40
C GLU A 211 10.79 34.30 -2.97
N LYS A 212 10.94 34.36 -4.30
CA LYS A 212 12.08 35.01 -4.97
C LYS A 212 11.86 36.51 -5.15
N ASN A 213 12.95 37.27 -5.34
CA ASN A 213 12.87 38.67 -5.75
C ASN A 213 12.49 38.75 -7.25
N GLU A 214 12.04 39.92 -7.72
CA GLU A 214 11.57 40.06 -9.11
C GLU A 214 12.68 39.85 -10.16
N GLU A 215 13.92 40.17 -9.81
CA GLU A 215 15.07 40.01 -10.70
C GLU A 215 15.40 38.53 -10.93
N ASP A 216 15.47 37.73 -9.87
CA ASP A 216 15.66 36.28 -9.92
C ASP A 216 14.48 35.59 -10.62
N LYS A 217 13.23 36.02 -10.35
CA LYS A 217 12.05 35.47 -11.05
C LYS A 217 12.16 35.66 -12.55
N SER A 218 12.55 36.85 -13.00
CA SER A 218 12.71 37.17 -14.42
C SER A 218 13.77 36.29 -15.07
N ILE A 219 14.93 36.13 -14.42
CA ILE A 219 16.03 35.27 -14.89
C ILE A 219 15.58 33.82 -14.99
N ILE A 220 14.96 33.29 -13.92
CA ILE A 220 14.48 31.90 -13.86
C ILE A 220 13.44 31.63 -14.95
N MET A 221 12.49 32.54 -15.15
CA MET A 221 11.44 32.40 -16.18
C MET A 221 12.01 32.49 -17.59
N ALA A 222 12.96 33.40 -17.84
CA ALA A 222 13.63 33.53 -19.13
C ALA A 222 14.40 32.24 -19.49
N GLN A 223 15.15 31.70 -18.52
CA GLN A 223 15.89 30.46 -18.69
C GLN A 223 14.95 29.26 -18.93
N ALA A 224 13.87 29.15 -18.16
CA ALA A 224 12.89 28.06 -18.32
C ALA A 224 12.24 28.04 -19.72
N ARG A 225 11.96 29.21 -20.31
CA ARG A 225 11.42 29.30 -21.69
C ARG A 225 12.44 28.80 -22.72
N LYS A 226 13.70 29.22 -22.58
CA LYS A 226 14.79 28.78 -23.45
C LYS A 226 14.98 27.26 -23.39
N ASP A 227 14.97 26.69 -22.19
CA ASP A 227 15.12 25.24 -22.00
C ASP A 227 13.91 24.47 -22.54
N ALA A 228 12.70 25.04 -22.47
CA ALA A 228 11.50 24.42 -23.04
C ALA A 228 11.54 24.31 -24.57
N GLU A 229 12.10 25.31 -25.27
CA GLU A 229 12.28 25.26 -26.72
C GLU A 229 13.26 24.14 -27.12
N ILE A 230 14.40 24.04 -26.43
CA ILE A 230 15.39 22.98 -26.63
C ILE A 230 14.78 21.59 -26.39
N LEU A 231 13.94 21.46 -25.36
CA LEU A 231 13.28 20.19 -25.05
C LEU A 231 12.28 19.78 -26.13
N LYS A 232 11.55 20.75 -26.69
CA LYS A 232 10.59 20.53 -27.77
C LYS A 232 11.30 20.02 -29.01
N GLU A 233 12.42 20.62 -29.41
CA GLU A 233 13.23 20.14 -30.54
C GLU A 233 13.69 18.69 -30.35
N LYS A 234 14.18 18.33 -29.15
CA LYS A 234 14.65 16.96 -28.85
C LYS A 234 13.55 15.89 -28.87
N ILE A 235 12.32 16.25 -28.50
CA ILE A 235 11.20 15.31 -28.41
C ILE A 235 10.52 15.11 -29.77
N TYR A 236 10.47 16.15 -30.62
CA TYR A 236 9.79 16.10 -31.92
C TYR A 236 10.71 15.81 -33.11
N CYS A 237 12.04 15.77 -32.92
CA CYS A 237 13.02 15.34 -33.95
C CYS A 237 13.51 13.89 -33.78
N ARG A 238 12.77 13.06 -33.03
CA ARG A 238 12.87 11.59 -33.05
C ARG A 238 11.59 11.02 -33.64
#